data_AF-A0A450VUF7-F1
#
_entry.id   AF-A0A450VUF7-F1
#
_cell.length_a   1.000
_cell.length_b   1.000
_cell.length_c   1.000
_cell.angle_alpha   90.00
_cell.angle_beta   90.00
_cell.angle_gamma   90.00
#
_symmetry.space_group_name_H-M   'P 1'
#
loop_
_entity.id
_entity.type
_entity.pdbx_description
1 polymer ?
#
loop_
_entity_poly.entity_id
_entity_poly.type
_entity_poly.pdbx_seq_one_letter_code
_entity_poly.pdbx_strand_id
1 'polypeptide(L)'
;SVKCTAVPGVRGYDAGKKINGRKRHILVDTMGLLLVVLVTVASVQDRDGAFRVLRNLPGSCKKLRKIWVDGGYAGQLVEWVAAKFKFSLGVMLRPKQTRKFVLLPRRWVVERTFGWLNHCRRLSKSHERLTRTDEAWVFIAMSRI
;
A
#
# COMPACT_ATOMS: atom_id res chain seq x y z
N SER A 1 -0.89 -5.82 -6.30
CA SER A 1 -0.18 -7.05 -6.68
C SER A 1 0.27 -6.94 -8.13
N VAL A 2 1.46 -7.43 -8.44
CA VAL A 2 2.05 -7.50 -9.78
C VAL A 2 2.62 -8.88 -10.03
N LYS A 3 2.59 -9.35 -11.28
CA LYS A 3 3.14 -10.65 -11.66
C LYS A 3 4.67 -10.63 -11.55
N CYS A 4 5.26 -11.69 -11.00
CA CYS A 4 6.71 -11.88 -11.05
C CYS A 4 7.11 -12.48 -12.41
N THR A 5 8.28 -12.11 -12.92
CA THR A 5 8.86 -12.75 -14.11
C THR A 5 9.37 -14.17 -13.80
N ALA A 6 10.06 -14.79 -14.76
CA ALA A 6 10.69 -16.09 -14.58
C ALA A 6 11.82 -16.09 -13.53
N VAL A 7 12.30 -14.91 -13.13
CA VAL A 7 13.33 -14.76 -12.08
C VAL A 7 12.88 -15.49 -10.81
N PRO A 8 13.71 -16.37 -10.23
CA PRO A 8 13.37 -17.09 -9.00
C PRO A 8 13.26 -16.14 -7.82
N GLY A 9 12.54 -16.54 -6.76
CA GLY A 9 12.39 -15.74 -5.55
C GLY A 9 11.03 -15.87 -4.90
N VAL A 10 10.89 -15.21 -3.75
CA VAL A 10 9.70 -15.25 -2.89
C VAL A 10 8.51 -14.61 -3.63
N ARG A 11 7.44 -15.38 -3.84
CA ARG A 11 6.20 -14.96 -4.51
C ARG A 11 5.02 -15.75 -3.96
N GLY A 12 3.80 -15.28 -4.20
CA GLY A 12 2.59 -15.97 -3.75
C GLY A 12 1.42 -15.68 -4.66
N TYR A 13 0.35 -16.47 -4.51
CA TYR A 13 -0.84 -16.36 -5.34
C TYR A 13 -1.87 -15.40 -4.74
N ASP A 14 -2.30 -14.42 -5.52
CA ASP A 14 -3.41 -13.53 -5.21
C ASP A 14 -4.65 -14.06 -5.92
N ALA A 15 -5.57 -14.65 -5.16
CA ALA A 15 -6.80 -15.24 -5.71
C ALA A 15 -7.74 -14.20 -6.32
N GLY A 16 -7.76 -12.98 -5.77
CA GLY A 16 -8.63 -11.90 -6.28
C GLY A 16 -8.20 -11.41 -7.65
N LYS A 17 -6.88 -11.36 -7.91
CA LYS A 17 -6.31 -10.97 -9.21
C LYS A 17 -5.92 -12.16 -10.10
N LYS A 18 -5.99 -13.38 -9.57
CA LYS A 18 -5.52 -14.62 -10.20
C LYS A 18 -4.07 -14.53 -10.71
N ILE A 19 -3.20 -13.88 -9.94
CA ILE A 19 -1.78 -13.72 -10.31
C ILE A 19 -0.85 -14.38 -9.30
N ASN A 20 0.21 -15.00 -9.80
CA ASN A 20 1.35 -15.39 -8.99
C ASN A 20 2.40 -14.27 -9.01
N GLY A 21 2.65 -13.64 -7.87
CA GLY A 21 3.65 -12.59 -7.78
C GLY A 21 3.78 -11.96 -6.42
N ARG A 22 3.95 -10.63 -6.42
CA ARG A 22 4.20 -9.82 -5.22
C ARG A 22 3.17 -8.72 -5.08
N LYS A 23 3.00 -8.23 -3.86
CA LYS A 23 2.11 -7.13 -3.53
C LYS A 23 2.93 -5.99 -2.92
N ARG A 24 2.72 -4.80 -3.47
CA ARG A 24 3.32 -3.55 -3.01
C ARG A 24 2.32 -2.87 -2.09
N HIS A 25 2.67 -2.71 -0.83
CA HIS A 25 1.94 -1.93 0.15
C HIS A 25 2.65 -0.60 0.29
N ILE A 26 1.91 0.50 0.14
CA ILE A 26 2.48 1.84 0.23
C ILE A 26 1.73 2.66 1.27
N LEU A 27 2.47 3.50 1.99
CA LEU A 27 1.93 4.61 2.75
C LEU A 27 2.43 5.89 2.10
N VAL A 28 1.50 6.79 1.83
CA VAL A 28 1.79 8.07 1.18
C VAL A 28 1.31 9.23 2.03
N ASP A 29 1.91 10.41 1.81
CA ASP A 29 1.42 11.66 2.38
C ASP A 29 0.15 12.17 1.66
N THR A 30 -0.29 13.38 2.01
CA THR A 30 -1.47 14.01 1.40
C THR A 30 -1.30 14.39 -0.07
N MET A 31 -0.06 14.51 -0.55
CA MET A 31 0.28 14.80 -1.94
C MET A 31 0.52 13.51 -2.75
N GLY A 32 0.57 12.35 -2.11
CA GLY A 32 0.85 11.07 -2.75
C GLY A 32 2.34 10.71 -2.79
N LEU A 33 3.18 11.41 -2.02
CA LEU A 33 4.60 11.09 -1.89
C LEU A 33 4.81 9.91 -0.94
N LEU A 34 5.71 8.99 -1.31
CA LEU A 34 5.96 7.77 -0.54
C LEU A 34 6.60 8.08 0.81
N LEU A 35 5.98 7.59 1.88
CA LEU A 35 6.54 7.54 3.23
C LEU A 35 7.10 6.16 3.56
N VAL A 36 6.41 5.11 3.14
CA VAL A 36 6.80 3.71 3.34
C VAL A 36 6.43 2.90 2.11
N VAL A 37 7.31 1.99 1.70
CA VAL A 37 7.03 0.93 0.74
C VAL A 37 7.39 -0.39 1.39
N LEU A 38 6.49 -1.36 1.29
CA LEU A 38 6.74 -2.74 1.70
C LEU A 38 6.28 -3.68 0.59
N VAL A 39 7.14 -4.62 0.19
CA VAL A 39 6.82 -5.63 -0.80
C VAL A 39 6.72 -7.00 -0.14
N THR A 40 5.57 -7.63 -0.29
CA THR A 40 5.30 -8.98 0.23
C THR A 40 4.96 -9.94 -0.91
N VAL A 41 4.85 -11.23 -0.61
CA VAL A 41 4.16 -12.16 -1.52
C VAL A 41 2.72 -11.72 -1.74
N ALA A 42 2.16 -12.02 -2.93
CA ALA A 42 0.83 -11.51 -3.28
C ALA A 42 -0.32 -12.16 -2.49
N SER A 43 -0.08 -13.30 -1.84
CA SER A 43 -1.04 -13.96 -0.96
C SER A 43 -1.25 -13.25 0.39
N VAL A 44 -0.36 -12.31 0.78
CA VAL A 44 -0.56 -11.53 2.00
C VAL A 44 -1.77 -10.62 1.82
N GLN A 45 -2.70 -10.68 2.77
CA GLN A 45 -3.86 -9.80 2.77
C GLN A 45 -3.45 -8.36 3.08
N ASP A 46 -4.23 -7.42 2.55
CA ASP A 46 -3.95 -6.00 2.68
C ASP A 46 -3.93 -5.57 4.15
N ARG A 47 -4.83 -6.11 4.98
CA ARG A 47 -4.87 -5.89 6.42
C ARG A 47 -3.57 -6.30 7.13
N ASP A 48 -3.06 -7.49 6.85
CA ASP A 48 -1.79 -7.97 7.43
C ASP A 48 -0.59 -7.15 6.92
N GLY A 49 -0.65 -6.73 5.66
CA GLY A 49 0.28 -5.80 5.06
C GLY A 49 0.34 -4.47 5.80
N ALA A 50 -0.81 -3.90 6.17
CA ALA A 50 -0.87 -2.65 6.92
C ALA A 50 -0.18 -2.72 8.29
N PHE A 51 -0.36 -3.80 9.06
CA PHE A 51 0.39 -3.98 10.31
C PHE A 51 1.90 -3.90 10.08
N ARG A 52 2.39 -4.53 9.00
CA ARG A 52 3.82 -4.53 8.67
C ARG A 52 4.30 -3.17 8.17
N VAL A 53 3.50 -2.47 7.36
CA VAL A 53 3.81 -1.10 6.91
C VAL A 53 3.93 -0.15 8.10
N LEU A 54 2.98 -0.18 9.03
CA LEU A 54 2.98 0.71 10.20
C LEU A 54 4.09 0.39 11.20
N ARG A 55 4.52 -0.88 11.30
CA ARG A 55 5.72 -1.25 12.08
C ARG A 55 7.01 -0.69 11.48
N ASN A 56 7.05 -0.46 10.17
CA ASN A 56 8.19 0.11 9.45
C ASN A 56 8.08 1.63 9.25
N LEU A 57 7.16 2.30 9.95
CA LEU A 57 7.08 3.76 9.92
C LEU A 57 8.40 4.37 10.40
N PRO A 58 9.02 5.28 9.63
CA PRO A 58 10.26 5.89 10.04
C PRO A 58 10.02 6.83 11.24
N GLY A 59 10.99 6.90 12.15
CA GLY A 59 10.93 7.78 13.33
C GLY A 59 10.88 9.28 13.00
N SER A 60 11.07 9.67 11.74
CA SER A 60 10.94 11.04 11.24
C SER A 60 9.50 11.52 11.10
N CYS A 61 8.49 10.62 11.08
CA CYS A 61 7.08 10.96 10.96
C CYS A 61 6.44 11.52 12.26
N LYS A 62 7.16 12.37 13.01
CA LYS A 62 6.73 12.89 14.33
C LYS A 62 5.47 13.76 14.25
N LYS A 63 5.20 14.37 13.09
CA LYS A 63 4.00 15.21 12.84
C LYS A 63 2.81 14.43 12.28
N LEU A 64 2.91 13.11 12.11
CA LEU A 64 1.80 12.31 11.62
C LEU A 64 0.66 12.27 12.65
N ARG A 65 -0.54 12.69 12.23
CA ARG A 65 -1.72 12.77 13.13
C ARG A 65 -2.85 11.83 12.72
N LYS A 66 -3.01 11.58 11.42
CA LYS A 66 -4.10 10.78 10.86
C LYS A 66 -3.65 10.03 9.61
N ILE A 67 -4.04 8.77 9.51
CA ILE A 67 -3.89 7.94 8.32
C ILE A 67 -5.29 7.57 7.84
N TRP A 68 -5.56 7.73 6.54
CA TRP A 68 -6.82 7.27 5.94
C TRP A 68 -6.65 5.89 5.33
N VAL A 69 -7.63 5.02 5.56
CA VAL A 69 -7.67 3.66 4.99
C VAL A 69 -9.05 3.37 4.43
N ASP A 70 -9.13 2.36 3.55
CA ASP A 70 -10.40 1.84 3.05
C ASP A 70 -11.13 0.99 4.10
N GLY A 71 -12.42 0.73 3.88
CA GLY A 71 -13.28 -0.08 4.75
C GLY A 71 -12.74 -1.48 5.07
N GLY A 72 -11.97 -2.09 4.15
CA GLY A 72 -11.36 -3.41 4.36
C GLY A 72 -10.35 -3.48 5.52
N TYR A 73 -9.83 -2.33 5.95
CA TYR A 73 -8.86 -2.20 7.03
C TYR A 73 -9.49 -1.94 8.41
N ALA A 74 -10.82 -1.94 8.51
CA ALA A 74 -11.52 -1.81 9.79
C ALA A 74 -11.25 -2.99 10.76
N GLY A 75 -11.61 -2.80 12.03
CA GLY A 75 -11.47 -3.80 13.10
C GLY A 75 -10.13 -3.69 13.83
N GLN A 76 -9.51 -4.84 14.11
CA GLN A 76 -8.33 -4.97 14.98
C GLN A 76 -7.17 -4.01 14.66
N LEU A 77 -6.98 -3.63 13.39
CA LEU A 77 -5.94 -2.68 13.00
C LEU A 77 -6.16 -1.30 13.64
N VAL A 78 -7.41 -0.83 13.68
CA VAL A 78 -7.76 0.48 14.24
C VAL A 78 -7.47 0.51 15.74
N GLU A 79 -7.90 -0.53 16.46
CA GLU A 79 -7.67 -0.69 17.90
C GLU A 79 -6.18 -0.77 18.21
N TRP A 80 -5.44 -1.58 17.46
CA TRP A 80 -3.99 -1.71 17.61
C TRP A 80 -3.24 -0.40 17.37
N VAL A 81 -3.66 0.38 16.37
CA VAL A 81 -3.06 1.70 16.10
C VAL A 81 -3.35 2.67 17.26
N ALA A 82 -4.58 2.71 17.74
CA ALA A 82 -4.97 3.58 18.86
C ALA A 82 -4.19 3.23 20.15
N ALA A 83 -3.89 1.95 20.39
CA ALA A 83 -3.13 1.51 21.56
C ALA A 83 -1.62 1.80 21.45
N LYS A 84 -1.03 1.72 20.24
CA LYS A 84 0.43 1.73 20.07
C LYS A 84 1.00 3.05 19.54
N PHE A 85 0.19 3.88 18.88
CA PHE A 85 0.65 5.09 18.21
C PHE A 85 -0.13 6.33 18.63
N LYS A 86 0.47 7.51 18.43
CA LYS A 86 -0.12 8.81 18.74
C LYS A 86 -0.99 9.40 17.61
N PHE A 87 -1.21 8.64 16.55
CA PHE A 87 -2.05 9.03 15.41
C PHE A 87 -3.28 8.15 15.32
N SER A 88 -4.32 8.66 14.65
CA SER A 88 -5.57 7.94 14.45
C SER A 88 -5.66 7.32 13.05
N LEU A 89 -6.35 6.18 12.95
CA LEU A 89 -6.71 5.56 11.67
C LEU A 89 -8.15 5.96 11.31
N GLY A 90 -8.33 6.72 10.22
CA GLY A 90 -9.63 7.09 9.69
C GLY A 90 -10.09 6.11 8.62
N VAL A 91 -11.08 5.27 8.94
CA VAL A 91 -11.68 4.36 7.97
C VAL A 91 -12.68 5.11 7.09
N MET A 92 -12.41 5.15 5.79
CA MET A 92 -13.27 5.80 4.80
C MET A 92 -14.35 4.83 4.32
N LEU A 93 -15.52 4.91 4.93
CA LEU A 93 -16.68 4.10 4.55
C LEU A 93 -17.53 4.80 3.50
N ARG A 94 -18.12 4.01 2.59
CA ARG A 94 -19.15 4.51 1.68
C ARG A 94 -20.45 4.78 2.47
N PRO A 95 -21.10 5.94 2.31
CA PRO A 95 -22.42 6.18 2.88
C PRO A 95 -23.43 5.11 2.40
N LYS A 96 -24.14 4.47 3.34
CA LYS A 96 -25.07 3.37 3.02
C LYS A 96 -26.28 3.80 2.18
N GLN A 97 -26.63 5.08 2.21
CA GLN A 97 -27.85 5.63 1.62
C GLN A 97 -27.71 5.97 0.12
N THR A 98 -26.50 5.93 -0.44
CA THR A 98 -26.26 6.38 -1.82
C THR A 98 -26.05 5.19 -2.75
N ARG A 99 -26.96 5.02 -3.73
CA ARG A 99 -26.82 4.02 -4.82
C ARG A 99 -25.87 4.47 -5.94
N LYS A 100 -25.60 5.78 -6.04
CA LYS A 100 -24.72 6.37 -7.05
C LYS A 100 -23.26 6.39 -6.58
N PHE A 101 -22.33 6.57 -7.51
CA PHE A 101 -20.92 6.78 -7.20
C PHE A 101 -20.74 8.01 -6.31
N VAL A 102 -20.03 7.86 -5.20
CA VAL A 102 -19.65 8.95 -4.30
C VAL A 102 -18.14 8.99 -4.23
N LEU A 103 -17.55 10.14 -4.54
CA LEU A 103 -16.13 10.36 -4.36
C LEU A 103 -15.81 10.40 -2.86
N LEU A 104 -15.08 9.39 -2.39
CA LEU A 104 -14.60 9.37 -1.00
C LEU A 104 -13.35 10.24 -0.89
N PRO A 105 -13.31 11.23 0.02
CA PRO A 105 -12.14 12.07 0.23
C PRO A 105 -10.88 11.24 0.48
N ARG A 106 -9.75 11.63 -0.13
CA ARG A 106 -8.41 11.03 0.05
C ARG A 106 -8.22 9.57 -0.36
N ARG A 107 -9.27 8.78 -0.62
CA ARG A 107 -9.17 7.35 -1.03
C ARG A 107 -8.39 7.18 -2.35
N TRP A 108 -8.52 8.15 -3.25
CA TRP A 108 -7.91 8.13 -4.58
C TRP A 108 -6.41 8.46 -4.58
N VAL A 109 -5.84 8.98 -3.49
CA VAL A 109 -4.44 9.45 -3.47
C VAL A 109 -3.47 8.28 -3.69
N VAL A 110 -3.68 7.15 -3.01
CA VAL A 110 -2.88 5.93 -3.19
C VAL A 110 -3.02 5.38 -4.60
N GLU A 111 -4.25 5.35 -5.13
CA GLU A 111 -4.52 4.87 -6.50
C GLU A 111 -3.83 5.76 -7.54
N ARG A 112 -3.85 7.09 -7.37
CA ARG A 112 -3.10 8.03 -8.20
C ARG A 112 -1.60 7.77 -8.13
N THR A 113 -1.03 7.59 -6.93
CA THR A 113 0.41 7.29 -6.80
C THR A 113 0.76 6.00 -7.55
N PHE A 114 -0.07 4.96 -7.47
CA PHE A 114 0.13 3.77 -8.32
C PHE A 114 0.00 4.08 -9.81
N GLY A 115 -0.93 4.95 -10.20
CA GLY A 115 -1.05 5.46 -11.57
C GLY A 115 0.25 6.11 -12.06
N TRP A 116 0.86 6.97 -11.25
CA TRP A 116 2.15 7.58 -11.57
C TRP A 116 3.28 6.55 -11.69
N LEU A 117 3.37 5.62 -10.74
CA LEU A 117 4.36 4.54 -10.75
C LEU A 117 4.21 3.63 -11.99
N ASN A 118 3.00 3.49 -12.55
CA ASN A 118 2.77 2.71 -13.77
C ASN A 118 3.40 3.34 -15.02
N HIS A 119 3.72 4.64 -15.03
CA HIS A 119 4.50 5.24 -16.12
C HIS A 119 5.94 4.72 -16.16
N CYS A 120 6.46 4.19 -15.05
CA CYS A 120 7.71 3.45 -15.04
C CYS A 120 7.47 2.02 -15.53
N ARG A 121 7.71 1.76 -16.83
CA ARG A 121 7.52 0.43 -17.46
C ARG A 121 8.18 -0.72 -16.68
N ARG A 122 9.31 -0.47 -16.01
CA ARG A 122 10.01 -1.46 -15.17
C ARG A 122 9.14 -1.98 -14.02
N LEU A 123 8.23 -1.18 -13.48
CA LEU A 123 7.34 -1.57 -12.39
C LEU A 123 6.11 -2.38 -12.84
N SER A 124 5.90 -2.57 -14.15
CA SER A 124 4.76 -3.35 -14.67
C SER A 124 4.77 -4.82 -14.20
N LYS A 125 5.96 -5.38 -13.96
CA LYS A 125 6.19 -6.70 -13.36
C LYS A 125 7.22 -6.59 -12.25
N SER A 126 7.28 -7.59 -11.38
CA SER A 126 8.42 -7.75 -10.47
C SER A 126 9.50 -8.55 -11.19
N HIS A 127 10.63 -7.89 -11.44
CA HIS A 127 11.81 -8.48 -12.10
C HIS A 127 12.85 -8.97 -11.09
N GLU A 128 12.63 -8.71 -9.81
CA GLU A 128 13.64 -8.80 -8.78
C GLU A 128 13.60 -10.13 -8.03
N ARG A 129 14.78 -10.65 -7.66
CA ARG A 129 14.87 -11.86 -6.82
C ARG A 129 14.42 -11.60 -5.39
N LEU A 130 14.75 -10.43 -4.83
CA LEU A 130 14.47 -10.05 -3.45
C LEU A 130 13.37 -8.99 -3.37
N THR A 131 12.56 -9.01 -2.32
CA THR A 131 11.51 -7.99 -2.10
C THR A 131 12.10 -6.61 -1.82
N ARG A 132 13.24 -6.54 -1.12
CA ARG A 132 13.93 -5.28 -0.82
C ARG A 132 14.42 -4.55 -2.07
N THR A 133 14.86 -5.27 -3.10
CA THR A 133 15.25 -4.62 -4.37
C THR A 133 14.03 -4.17 -5.17
N ASP A 134 12.90 -4.88 -5.08
CA ASP A 134 11.62 -4.39 -5.61
C ASP A 134 11.19 -3.08 -4.90
N GLU A 135 11.33 -3.00 -3.57
CA GLU A 135 11.05 -1.78 -2.79
C GLU A 135 11.92 -0.61 -3.25
N ALA A 136 13.23 -0.83 -3.42
CA ALA A 136 14.16 0.18 -3.90
C ALA A 136 13.76 0.74 -5.27
N TRP A 137 13.33 -0.10 -6.21
CA TRP A 137 12.84 0.35 -7.51
C TRP A 137 11.60 1.22 -7.44
N VAL A 138 10.72 0.99 -6.47
CA VAL A 138 9.55 1.85 -6.24
C VAL A 138 10.00 3.24 -5.76
N PHE A 139 10.97 3.32 -4.86
CA PHE A 139 11.55 4.61 -4.45
C PHE A 139 12.27 5.34 -5.60
N ILE A 140 13.05 4.62 -6.41
CA ILE A 140 13.71 5.19 -7.60
C ILE A 140 12.69 5.70 -8.61
N ALA A 141 11.58 4.99 -8.83
CA ALA A 141 10.52 5.48 -9.70
C ALA A 141 9.85 6.74 -9.14
N MET A 142 9.72 6.83 -7.82
CA MET A 142 9.12 7.98 -7.14
C MET A 142 9.97 9.25 -7.26
N SER A 143 11.30 9.14 -7.34
CA SER A 143 12.16 10.33 -7.50
C SER A 143 12.04 11.03 -8.85
N ARG A 144 11.23 10.48 -9.78
CA ARG A 144 10.97 11.03 -11.12
C ARG A 144 9.59 11.69 -11.23
N ILE A 145 8.80 11.68 -10.15
CA ILE A 145 7.47 12.28 -10.02
C ILE A 145 7.63 13.61 -9.30
#